data_AF-A0A512RIL6-F1
#
_entry.id   AF-A0A512RIL6-F1
#
_cell.length_a   1.000
_cell.length_b   1.000
_cell.length_c   1.000
_cell.angle_alpha   90.00
_cell.angle_beta   90.00
_cell.angle_gamma   90.00
#
_symmetry.space_group_name_H-M   'P 1'
#
loop_
_entity.id
_entity.type
_entity.pdbx_description
1 polymer ?
#
loop_
_entity_poly.entity_id
_entity_poly.type
_entity_poly.pdbx_seq_one_letter_code
_entity_poly.pdbx_strand_id
1 'polypeptide(L)'
;MTRDEIIEIIAKDKEYMTICRQVTALKADQYAEDLYQELFLIIMALPEQRLKDLYATCFRCYYYRMAERQFYSDNSRFHKTMRKPGTFIRARLEDIAAFYDHTPIEPEVIERLNRAMNELPFVDGELLKLYADRKSVKQVSKDSGVPIRSVYKIISNAKRNVQIKVERYKRTEK
;
A
#
# COMPACT_ATOMS: atom_id res chain seq x y z
N MET A 1 4.48 30.94 26.17
CA MET A 1 3.84 30.02 25.22
C MET A 1 3.13 28.92 25.97
N THR A 2 1.86 28.70 25.64
CA THR A 2 1.05 27.59 26.16
C THR A 2 1.38 26.30 25.40
N ARG A 3 0.92 25.16 25.92
CA ARG A 3 1.05 23.86 25.25
C ARG A 3 0.40 23.88 23.86
N ASP A 4 -0.81 24.43 23.78
CA ASP A 4 -1.63 24.38 22.57
C ASP A 4 -1.04 25.24 21.46
N GLU A 5 -0.48 26.40 21.81
CA GLU A 5 0.28 27.24 20.87
C GLU A 5 1.48 26.48 20.27
N ILE A 6 2.24 25.75 21.09
CA ILE A 6 3.39 24.95 20.61
C ILE A 6 2.89 23.87 19.63
N ILE A 7 1.84 23.14 20.00
CA ILE A 7 1.29 22.06 19.17
C ILE A 7 0.77 22.61 17.85
N GLU A 8 0.07 23.74 17.86
CA GLU A 8 -0.47 24.37 16.65
C GLU A 8 0.64 24.80 15.68
N ILE A 9 1.74 25.35 16.21
CA ILE A 9 2.91 25.70 15.38
C ILE A 9 3.50 24.44 14.74
N ILE A 10 3.73 23.38 15.52
CA ILE A 10 4.30 22.12 15.01
C ILE A 10 3.36 21.46 13.99
N ALA A 11 2.04 21.52 14.19
CA ALA A 11 1.05 20.94 13.28
C ALA A 11 1.06 21.62 11.90
N LYS A 12 1.23 22.95 11.87
CA LYS A 12 1.22 23.73 10.62
C LYS A 12 2.56 23.70 9.89
N ASP A 13 3.64 23.36 10.58
CA ASP A 13 4.97 23.34 10.00
C ASP A 13 5.21 22.06 9.17
N LYS A 14 5.33 22.24 7.85
CA LYS A 14 5.55 21.17 6.87
C LYS A 14 6.94 20.53 7.00
N GLU A 15 7.86 21.15 7.74
CA GLU A 15 9.20 20.62 7.94
C GLU A 15 9.19 19.28 8.68
N TYR A 16 8.28 19.09 9.64
CA TYR A 16 8.17 17.83 10.39
C TYR A 16 7.70 16.65 9.51
N MET A 17 6.81 16.91 8.55
CA MET A 17 6.46 15.93 7.52
C MET A 17 7.65 15.65 6.60
N THR A 18 8.41 16.68 6.25
CA THR A 18 9.62 16.55 5.42
C THR A 18 10.68 15.66 6.10
N ILE A 19 10.87 15.82 7.42
CA ILE A 19 11.74 14.94 8.23
C ILE A 19 11.27 13.48 8.13
N CYS A 20 9.96 13.22 8.27
CA CYS A 20 9.43 11.87 8.16
C CYS A 20 9.73 11.27 6.79
N ARG A 21 9.48 12.01 5.70
CA ARG A 21 9.81 11.57 4.33
C ARG A 21 11.29 11.26 4.14
N GLN A 22 12.18 12.08 4.69
CA GLN A 22 13.62 11.84 4.63
C GLN A 22 14.01 10.56 5.37
N VAL A 23 13.46 10.32 6.57
CA VAL A 23 13.73 9.13 7.37
C VAL A 23 13.21 7.86 6.67
N THR A 24 12.05 7.94 6.00
CA THR A 24 11.42 6.79 5.33
C THR A 24 11.89 6.56 3.88
N ALA A 25 12.61 7.51 3.27
CA ALA A 25 13.00 7.50 1.86
C ALA A 25 13.67 6.18 1.41
N LEU A 26 14.47 5.55 2.27
CA LEU A 26 15.17 4.30 1.97
C LEU A 26 14.26 3.05 1.92
N LYS A 27 13.04 3.12 2.49
CA LYS A 27 12.16 1.96 2.71
C LYS A 27 10.72 2.15 2.20
N ALA A 28 10.51 3.14 1.34
CA ALA A 28 9.25 3.59 0.73
C ALA A 28 8.54 4.75 1.45
N ASP A 29 8.13 5.74 0.66
CA ASP A 29 7.48 6.99 1.08
C ASP A 29 6.14 6.77 1.78
N GLN A 30 5.50 5.61 1.56
CA GLN A 30 4.19 5.26 2.15
C GLN A 30 4.17 5.29 3.69
N TYR A 31 5.32 5.17 4.36
CA TYR A 31 5.39 5.20 5.82
C TYR A 31 5.49 6.62 6.40
N ALA A 32 5.70 7.65 5.58
CA ALA A 32 5.97 8.99 6.07
C ALA A 32 4.79 9.59 6.85
N GLU A 33 3.58 9.44 6.32
CA GLU A 33 2.36 9.97 6.94
C GLU A 33 2.02 9.22 8.24
N ASP A 34 2.09 7.89 8.22
CA ASP A 34 1.87 7.07 9.42
C ASP A 34 2.90 7.37 10.51
N LEU A 35 4.18 7.54 10.12
CA LEU A 35 5.24 7.90 11.05
C LEU A 35 4.94 9.28 11.63
N TYR A 36 4.61 10.27 10.81
CA TYR A 36 4.26 11.62 11.27
C TYR A 36 3.12 11.59 12.30
N GLN A 37 2.04 10.85 12.04
CA GLN A 37 0.91 10.72 12.96
C GLN A 37 1.32 10.10 14.30
N GLU A 38 2.08 9.00 14.27
CA GLU A 38 2.55 8.33 15.50
C GLU A 38 3.47 9.25 16.32
N LEU A 39 4.37 9.99 15.65
CA LEU A 39 5.22 10.97 16.32
C LEU A 39 4.41 12.11 16.94
N PHE A 40 3.36 12.55 16.26
CA PHE A 40 2.47 13.59 16.76
C PHE A 40 1.73 13.15 18.03
N LEU A 41 1.26 11.90 18.07
CA LEU A 41 0.67 11.31 19.28
C LEU A 41 1.65 11.31 20.46
N ILE A 42 2.93 10.98 20.22
CA ILE A 42 3.97 11.01 21.26
C ILE A 42 4.16 12.44 21.79
N ILE A 43 4.19 13.44 20.90
CA ILE A 43 4.34 14.86 21.27
C ILE A 43 3.13 15.33 22.09
N MET A 44 1.92 15.00 21.66
CA MET A 44 0.68 15.30 22.37
C MET A 44 0.58 14.58 23.73
N ALA A 45 1.38 13.55 23.97
CA ALA A 45 1.46 12.87 25.27
C ALA A 45 2.60 13.39 26.18
N LEU A 46 3.50 14.27 25.69
CA LEU A 46 4.60 14.79 26.51
C LEU A 46 4.08 15.66 27.66
N PRO A 47 4.69 15.63 28.86
CA PRO A 47 4.42 16.60 29.91
C PRO A 47 4.65 18.03 29.41
N GLU A 48 3.79 18.97 29.82
CA GLU A 48 3.83 20.35 29.33
C GLU A 48 5.20 21.01 29.52
N GLN A 49 5.78 20.88 30.72
CA GLN A 49 7.09 21.47 31.00
C GLN A 49 8.17 20.92 30.06
N ARG A 50 8.18 19.61 29.85
CA ARG A 50 9.13 18.94 28.93
C ARG A 50 8.97 19.42 27.49
N LEU A 51 7.73 19.64 27.04
CA LEU A 51 7.47 20.16 25.70
C LEU A 51 8.01 21.60 25.56
N LYS A 52 7.79 22.45 26.56
CA LYS A 52 8.32 23.82 26.60
C LYS A 52 9.86 23.83 26.56
N ASP A 53 10.50 22.98 27.37
CA ASP A 53 11.96 22.88 27.43
C ASP A 53 12.57 22.41 26.10
N LEU A 54 11.94 21.43 25.45
CA LEU A 54 12.36 20.96 24.13
C LEU A 54 12.16 22.03 23.05
N TYR A 55 11.07 22.78 23.13
CA TYR A 55 10.76 23.87 22.20
C TYR A 55 11.74 25.03 22.32
N ALA A 56 12.13 25.39 23.55
CA ALA A 56 13.11 26.45 23.82
C ALA A 56 14.54 26.08 23.39
N THR A 57 14.83 24.80 23.21
CA THR A 57 16.16 24.30 22.83
C THR A 57 16.24 23.95 21.34
N CYS A 58 16.15 22.66 21.00
CA CYS A 58 16.09 22.21 19.60
C CYS A 58 15.04 21.11 19.45
N PHE A 59 13.78 21.52 19.34
CA PHE A 59 12.67 20.61 19.11
C PHE A 59 12.84 19.81 17.82
N ARG A 60 13.34 20.45 16.76
CA ARG A 60 13.62 19.78 15.48
C ARG A 60 14.64 18.65 15.62
N CYS A 61 15.71 18.87 16.39
CA CYS A 61 16.71 17.84 16.66
C CYS A 61 16.10 16.65 17.43
N TYR A 62 15.24 16.94 18.40
CA TYR A 62 14.51 15.92 19.14
C TYR A 62 13.57 15.14 18.23
N TYR A 63 12.79 15.83 17.41
CA TYR A 63 11.83 15.24 16.47
C TYR A 63 12.54 14.31 15.48
N TYR A 64 13.66 14.73 14.89
CA TYR A 64 14.46 13.90 13.99
C TYR A 64 14.93 12.61 14.67
N ARG A 65 15.54 12.71 15.85
CA ARG A 65 15.99 11.52 16.60
C ARG A 65 14.84 10.60 16.97
N MET A 66 13.69 11.18 17.31
CA MET A 66 12.47 10.43 17.62
C MET A 66 11.97 9.68 16.39
N ALA A 67 11.95 10.33 15.22
CA ALA A 67 11.58 9.73 13.94
C ALA A 67 12.50 8.56 13.59
N GLU A 68 13.82 8.74 13.68
CA GLU A 68 14.79 7.66 13.43
C GLU A 68 14.59 6.49 14.38
N ARG A 69 14.44 6.75 15.69
CA ARG A 69 14.25 5.69 16.68
C ARG A 69 12.95 4.91 16.45
N GLN A 70 11.86 5.60 16.14
CA GLN A 70 10.60 4.92 15.84
C GLN A 70 10.69 4.13 14.54
N PHE A 71 11.34 4.66 13.51
CA PHE A 71 11.37 3.99 12.22
C PHE A 71 12.35 2.81 12.16
N TYR A 72 13.56 2.97 12.70
CA TYR A 72 14.64 2.00 12.53
C TYR A 72 14.74 0.97 13.65
N SER A 73 14.28 1.26 14.88
CA SER A 73 14.35 0.28 15.97
C SER A 73 13.29 -0.80 15.82
N ASP A 74 13.70 -2.08 15.92
CA ASP A 74 12.76 -3.21 15.89
C ASP A 74 11.92 -3.34 17.17
N ASN A 75 12.33 -2.63 18.23
CA ASN A 75 11.59 -2.59 19.50
C ASN A 75 10.62 -1.41 19.60
N SER A 76 10.62 -0.51 18.61
CA SER A 76 9.75 0.65 18.60
C SER A 76 8.28 0.27 18.48
N ARG A 77 7.40 1.18 18.91
CA ARG A 77 5.96 0.99 18.73
C ARG A 77 5.61 0.96 17.24
N PHE A 78 6.15 1.90 16.48
CA PHE A 78 5.93 1.99 15.04
C PHE A 78 6.35 0.72 14.28
N HIS A 79 7.47 0.09 14.65
CA HIS A 79 7.87 -1.18 14.05
C HIS A 79 6.85 -2.28 14.34
N LYS A 80 6.42 -2.40 15.60
CA LYS A 80 5.50 -3.45 16.05
C LYS A 80 4.10 -3.32 15.46
N THR A 81 3.63 -2.09 15.23
CA THR A 81 2.27 -1.82 14.73
C THR A 81 2.19 -1.66 13.22
N MET A 82 3.18 -1.03 12.57
CA MET A 82 3.08 -0.70 11.14
C MET A 82 4.01 -1.53 10.25
N ARG A 83 5.24 -1.86 10.71
CA ARG A 83 6.19 -2.63 9.89
C ARG A 83 6.03 -4.15 10.04
N LYS A 84 5.82 -4.65 11.25
CA LYS A 84 5.75 -6.10 11.56
C LYS A 84 4.46 -6.78 11.06
N PRO A 85 3.27 -6.15 11.11
CA PRO A 85 2.08 -6.76 10.50
C PRO A 85 2.17 -6.80 8.98
N GLY A 86 2.75 -5.77 8.35
CA GLY A 86 3.01 -5.76 6.90
C GLY A 86 3.96 -6.88 6.44
N THR A 87 4.97 -7.23 7.24
CA THR A 87 5.81 -8.40 6.96
C THR A 87 5.07 -9.72 7.19
N PHE A 88 4.19 -9.80 8.19
CA PHE A 88 3.39 -10.99 8.47
C PHE A 88 2.38 -11.30 7.36
N ILE A 89 1.63 -10.29 6.90
CA ILE A 89 0.70 -10.41 5.78
C ILE A 89 1.45 -10.81 4.50
N ARG A 90 2.61 -10.20 4.25
CA ARG A 90 3.42 -10.53 3.08
C ARG A 90 4.01 -11.95 3.14
N ALA A 91 4.39 -12.41 4.33
CA ALA A 91 4.87 -13.78 4.56
C ALA A 91 3.75 -14.83 4.45
N ARG A 92 2.50 -14.44 4.68
CA ARG A 92 1.31 -15.30 4.61
C ARG A 92 0.43 -15.04 3.40
N LEU A 93 0.96 -14.39 2.36
CA LEU A 93 0.23 -14.17 1.10
C LEU A 93 -0.27 -15.48 0.50
N GLU A 94 0.52 -16.55 0.65
CA GLU A 94 0.16 -17.90 0.20
C GLU A 94 -0.99 -18.50 1.04
N ASP A 95 -0.96 -18.34 2.37
CA ASP A 95 -2.04 -18.79 3.27
C ASP A 95 -3.35 -18.03 3.01
N ILE A 96 -3.26 -16.71 2.75
CA ILE A 96 -4.42 -15.89 2.38
C ILE A 96 -4.96 -16.34 1.03
N ALA A 97 -4.10 -16.60 0.04
CA ALA A 97 -4.52 -17.13 -1.25
C ALA A 97 -5.21 -18.49 -1.12
N ALA A 98 -4.69 -19.39 -0.28
CA ALA A 98 -5.29 -20.69 0.00
C ALA A 98 -6.70 -20.56 0.63
N PHE A 99 -6.93 -19.56 1.47
CA PHE A 99 -8.26 -19.29 2.03
C PHE A 99 -9.28 -18.91 0.93
N TYR A 100 -8.86 -18.15 -0.07
CA TYR A 100 -9.72 -17.80 -1.21
C TYR A 100 -9.90 -18.95 -2.21
N ASP A 101 -8.90 -19.83 -2.37
CA ASP A 101 -9.01 -21.03 -3.23
C ASP A 101 -10.11 -22.01 -2.75
N HIS A 102 -10.45 -21.99 -1.46
CA HIS A 102 -11.51 -22.83 -0.88
C HIS A 102 -12.87 -22.15 -0.77
N THR A 103 -12.99 -20.88 -1.16
CA THR A 103 -14.28 -20.19 -1.21
C THR A 103 -14.99 -20.61 -2.50
N PRO A 104 -16.15 -21.30 -2.45
CA PRO A 104 -16.87 -21.65 -3.66
C PRO A 104 -17.24 -20.36 -4.40
N ILE A 105 -16.73 -20.20 -5.62
CA ILE A 105 -17.14 -19.11 -6.49
C ILE A 105 -18.54 -19.45 -7.00
N GLU A 106 -19.50 -18.54 -6.81
CA GLU A 106 -20.86 -18.71 -7.31
C GLU A 106 -20.84 -19.01 -8.83
N PRO A 107 -21.58 -20.03 -9.33
CA PRO A 107 -21.58 -20.41 -10.75
C PRO A 107 -21.89 -19.22 -11.69
N GLU A 108 -22.77 -18.32 -11.26
CA GLU A 108 -23.14 -17.10 -11.99
C GLU A 108 -21.97 -16.12 -12.16
N VAL A 109 -21.04 -16.06 -11.19
CA VAL A 109 -19.81 -15.27 -11.32
C VAL A 109 -18.88 -15.88 -12.37
N ILE A 110 -18.74 -17.21 -12.38
CA ILE A 110 -17.93 -17.94 -13.36
C ILE A 110 -18.50 -17.73 -14.77
N GLU A 111 -19.82 -17.82 -14.93
CA GLU A 111 -20.48 -17.61 -16.22
C GLU A 111 -20.26 -16.19 -16.77
N ARG A 112 -20.46 -15.16 -15.94
CA ARG A 112 -20.19 -13.76 -16.31
C ARG A 112 -18.74 -13.52 -16.66
N LEU A 113 -17.81 -14.15 -15.93
CA LEU A 113 -16.38 -14.05 -16.20
C LEU A 113 -16.03 -14.70 -17.56
N ASN A 114 -16.53 -15.90 -17.82
CA ASN A 114 -16.32 -16.60 -19.08
C ASN A 114 -16.89 -15.81 -20.27
N ARG A 115 -18.08 -15.24 -20.11
CA ARG A 115 -18.68 -14.34 -21.11
C ARG A 115 -17.79 -13.12 -21.37
N ALA A 116 -17.34 -12.44 -20.32
CA ALA A 116 -16.47 -11.27 -20.44
C ALA A 116 -15.13 -11.61 -21.12
N MET A 117 -14.55 -12.76 -20.81
CA MET A 117 -13.31 -13.27 -21.40
C MET A 117 -13.46 -13.61 -22.88
N ASN A 118 -14.58 -14.21 -23.29
CA ASN A 118 -14.85 -14.58 -24.68
C ASN A 118 -15.07 -13.37 -25.60
N GLU A 119 -15.47 -12.23 -25.03
CA GLU A 119 -15.63 -10.98 -25.78
C GLU A 119 -14.35 -10.11 -25.80
N LEU A 120 -13.22 -10.60 -25.29
CA LEU A 120 -11.93 -9.92 -25.46
C LEU A 120 -11.37 -10.15 -26.86
N PRO A 121 -10.58 -9.20 -27.41
CA PRO A 121 -9.75 -9.47 -28.57
C PRO A 121 -8.88 -10.71 -28.34
N PHE A 122 -8.73 -11.55 -29.37
CA PHE A 122 -8.03 -12.84 -29.25
C PHE A 122 -6.68 -12.74 -28.53
N VAL A 123 -5.83 -11.79 -28.95
CA VAL A 123 -4.50 -11.58 -28.35
C VAL A 123 -4.60 -11.17 -26.87
N ASP A 124 -5.55 -10.32 -26.53
CA ASP A 124 -5.76 -9.83 -25.16
C ASP A 124 -6.23 -10.97 -24.25
N GLY A 125 -7.16 -11.80 -24.75
CA GLY A 125 -7.67 -12.96 -24.05
C GLY A 125 -6.59 -14.01 -23.81
N GLU A 126 -5.81 -14.37 -24.84
CA GLU A 126 -4.75 -15.37 -24.72
C GLU A 126 -3.60 -14.91 -23.80
N LEU A 127 -3.18 -13.65 -23.88
CA LEU A 127 -2.18 -13.11 -22.97
C LEU A 127 -2.67 -13.04 -21.52
N LEU A 128 -3.96 -12.77 -21.30
CA LEU A 128 -4.55 -12.74 -19.97
C LEU A 128 -4.67 -14.15 -19.38
N LYS A 129 -5.07 -15.16 -20.17
CA LYS A 129 -5.06 -16.58 -19.75
C LYS A 129 -3.65 -17.04 -19.41
N LEU A 130 -2.69 -16.79 -20.30
CA LEU A 130 -1.29 -17.16 -20.08
C LEU A 130 -0.70 -16.49 -18.83
N TYR A 131 -1.14 -15.26 -18.54
CA TYR A 131 -0.77 -14.57 -17.30
C TYR A 131 -1.42 -15.18 -16.06
N ALA A 132 -2.67 -15.66 -16.13
CA ALA A 132 -3.32 -16.33 -15.01
C ALA A 132 -2.52 -17.57 -14.56
N ASP A 133 -1.99 -18.33 -15.53
CA ASP A 133 -1.17 -19.51 -15.27
C ASP A 133 0.23 -19.16 -14.75
N ARG A 134 0.91 -18.21 -15.41
CA ARG A 134 2.33 -17.90 -15.13
C ARG A 134 2.54 -16.93 -13.97
N LYS A 135 1.52 -16.12 -13.65
CA LYS A 135 1.56 -15.03 -12.65
C LYS A 135 2.72 -14.03 -12.84
N SER A 136 3.32 -13.96 -14.03
CA SER A 136 4.52 -13.16 -14.33
C SER A 136 4.50 -12.59 -15.75
N VAL A 137 4.49 -11.25 -15.86
CA VAL A 137 4.53 -10.52 -17.16
C VAL A 137 5.81 -10.85 -17.94
N LYS A 138 6.93 -11.02 -17.24
CA LYS A 138 8.21 -11.37 -17.86
C LYS A 138 8.16 -12.77 -18.47
N GLN A 139 7.55 -13.72 -17.78
CA GLN A 139 7.41 -15.09 -18.28
C GLN A 139 6.43 -15.14 -19.46
N VAL A 140 5.30 -14.43 -19.37
CA VAL A 140 4.34 -14.30 -20.47
C VAL A 140 5.00 -13.69 -21.71
N SER A 141 5.84 -12.66 -21.56
CA SER A 141 6.60 -12.08 -22.68
C SER A 141 7.55 -13.08 -23.32
N LYS A 142 8.23 -13.92 -22.52
CA LYS A 142 9.12 -14.96 -23.03
C LYS A 142 8.36 -16.06 -23.77
N ASP A 143 7.24 -16.50 -23.22
CA ASP A 143 6.44 -17.60 -23.76
C ASP A 143 5.63 -17.18 -25.00
N SER A 144 5.12 -15.94 -25.03
CA SER A 144 4.32 -15.42 -26.16
C SER A 144 5.12 -14.73 -27.25
N GLY A 145 6.39 -14.39 -27.00
CA GLY A 145 7.22 -13.57 -27.90
C GLY A 145 6.82 -12.10 -27.98
N VAL A 146 5.78 -11.67 -27.26
CA VAL A 146 5.32 -10.27 -27.23
C VAL A 146 6.25 -9.44 -26.33
N PRO A 147 6.65 -8.21 -26.72
CA PRO A 147 7.49 -7.37 -25.89
C PRO A 147 6.89 -7.10 -24.50
N ILE A 148 7.73 -7.16 -23.45
CA ILE A 148 7.30 -7.07 -22.05
C ILE A 148 6.42 -5.85 -21.75
N ARG A 149 6.71 -4.68 -22.35
CA ARG A 149 5.92 -3.46 -22.18
C ARG A 149 4.53 -3.59 -22.81
N SER A 150 4.43 -4.26 -23.96
CA SER A 150 3.18 -4.54 -24.64
C SER A 150 2.35 -5.55 -23.85
N VAL A 151 2.97 -6.62 -23.37
CA VAL A 151 2.31 -7.62 -22.49
C VAL A 151 1.72 -6.94 -21.25
N TYR A 152 2.50 -6.08 -20.58
CA TYR A 152 2.02 -5.32 -19.43
C TYR A 152 0.77 -4.48 -19.76
N LYS A 153 0.83 -3.72 -20.85
CA LYS A 153 -0.27 -2.84 -21.28
C LYS A 153 -1.51 -3.65 -21.65
N ILE A 154 -1.35 -4.72 -22.43
CA ILE A 154 -2.43 -5.58 -22.89
C ILE A 154 -3.13 -6.24 -21.71
N ILE A 155 -2.38 -6.88 -20.79
CA ILE A 155 -2.96 -7.52 -19.60
C ILE A 155 -3.71 -6.51 -18.74
N SER A 156 -3.14 -5.32 -18.52
CA SER A 156 -3.77 -4.28 -17.70
C SER A 156 -5.10 -3.83 -18.30
N ASN A 157 -5.14 -3.63 -19.62
CA ASN A 157 -6.36 -3.25 -20.33
C ASN A 157 -7.39 -4.40 -20.36
N ALA A 158 -6.95 -5.62 -20.63
CA ALA A 158 -7.80 -6.81 -20.65
C ALA A 158 -8.48 -7.04 -19.30
N LYS A 159 -7.72 -6.95 -18.19
CA LYS A 159 -8.28 -7.03 -16.82
C LYS A 159 -9.36 -5.97 -16.58
N ARG A 160 -9.06 -4.71 -16.93
CA ARG A 160 -10.02 -3.61 -16.78
C ARG A 160 -11.29 -3.84 -17.60
N ASN A 161 -11.15 -4.29 -18.84
CA ASN A 161 -12.29 -4.59 -19.71
C ASN A 161 -13.17 -5.71 -19.16
N VAL A 162 -12.56 -6.78 -18.66
CA VAL A 162 -13.27 -7.90 -18.03
C VAL A 162 -14.05 -7.42 -16.82
N GLN A 163 -13.42 -6.64 -15.93
CA GLN A 163 -14.09 -6.08 -14.74
C GLN A 163 -15.31 -5.24 -15.10
N ILE A 164 -15.19 -4.34 -16.07
CA ILE A 164 -16.29 -3.49 -16.53
C ILE A 164 -17.45 -4.33 -17.09
N LYS A 165 -17.14 -5.38 -17.87
CA LYS A 165 -18.15 -6.27 -18.45
C LYS A 165 -18.87 -7.10 -17.39
N VAL A 166 -18.14 -7.69 -16.44
CA VAL A 166 -18.72 -8.48 -15.34
C VAL A 166 -19.68 -7.62 -14.50
N GLU A 167 -19.29 -6.39 -14.15
CA GLU A 167 -20.17 -5.45 -13.43
C GLU A 167 -21.39 -5.04 -14.24
N ARG A 168 -21.26 -4.93 -15.57
CA ARG A 168 -22.39 -4.66 -16.45
C ARG A 168 -23.38 -5.81 -16.46
N TYR A 169 -22.92 -7.05 -16.62
CA TYR A 169 -23.81 -8.24 -16.64
C TYR A 169 -24.58 -8.39 -15.32
N LYS A 170 -23.90 -8.16 -14.19
CA LYS A 170 -24.52 -8.14 -12.86
C LYS A 170 -25.68 -7.15 -12.72
N ARG A 171 -25.66 -6.04 -13.47
CA ARG A 171 -26.73 -5.02 -13.44
C ARG A 171 -27.87 -5.33 -14.40
N THR A 172 -27.64 -6.08 -15.47
CA THR A 172 -28.66 -6.43 -16.47
C THR A 172 -29.47 -7.68 -16.11
N GLU A 173 -29.00 -8.47 -15.15
CA GLU A 173 -29.66 -9.70 -14.67
C GLU A 173 -30.51 -9.48 -13.40
N LYS A 174 -30.60 -8.23 -12.92
CA LYS A 174 -31.51 -7.80 -11.84
C LYS A 174 -32.74 -7.13 -12.42
#